data_AF-A0A949BKI0-F1
#
_entry.id   AF-A0A949BKI0-F1
#
_cell.length_a   1.000
_cell.length_b   1.000
_cell.length_c   1.000
_cell.angle_alpha   90.00
_cell.angle_beta   90.00
_cell.angle_gamma   90.00
#
_symmetry.space_group_name_H-M   'P 1'
#
loop_
_entity.id
_entity.type
_entity.pdbx_description
1 polymer ?
#
loop_
_entity_poly.entity_id
_entity_poly.type
_entity_poly.pdbx_seq_one_letter_code
_entity_poly.pdbx_strand_id
1 'polypeptide(L)'
;MKPKIHARRKYLINKEIQLSYSWLLIVCVGLVILVFGLSLWYINKVHLDLFHQIVGEDALPKAYIDSIQNQFLIGIPITIVLVSLLLFGLGIYSSHKVAGPMYRIAKNMNLIGVENHIDTVQIRKRDQLRGLADAFNHMVHALKDRMYQDMRLIDQVRMKIAQLHTGLKGESVDIDKLSEQVKEIDKLAIEMKNRKQEE
;
A
#
# COMPACT_ATOMS: atom_id res chain seq x y z
N MET A 1 -2.35 -18.46 -35.04
CA MET A 1 -1.75 -18.92 -33.76
C MET A 1 -1.95 -17.83 -32.71
N LYS A 2 -2.54 -18.17 -31.56
CA LYS A 2 -2.88 -17.22 -30.48
C LYS A 2 -1.60 -16.76 -29.74
N PRO A 3 -1.46 -15.48 -29.33
CA PRO A 3 -0.32 -15.04 -28.55
C PRO A 3 -0.41 -15.59 -27.12
N LYS A 4 0.67 -16.23 -26.65
CA LYS A 4 0.82 -16.70 -25.27
C LYS A 4 1.02 -15.51 -24.34
N ILE A 5 0.01 -15.17 -23.55
CA ILE A 5 0.11 -14.18 -22.46
C ILE A 5 0.77 -14.87 -21.27
N HIS A 6 2.09 -14.76 -21.14
CA HIS A 6 2.78 -15.09 -19.90
C HIS A 6 2.72 -13.89 -18.95
N ALA A 7 1.61 -13.77 -18.22
CA ALA A 7 1.53 -12.86 -17.08
C ALA A 7 2.43 -13.41 -15.95
N ARG A 8 3.66 -12.89 -15.83
CA ARG A 8 4.55 -13.19 -14.70
C ARG A 8 3.91 -12.65 -13.41
N ARG A 9 3.21 -13.50 -12.66
CA ARG A 9 2.79 -13.20 -11.29
C ARG A 9 4.01 -13.31 -10.37
N LYS A 10 4.78 -12.23 -10.22
CA LYS A 10 5.70 -12.08 -9.08
C LYS A 10 4.85 -11.87 -7.84
N TYR A 11 4.56 -12.96 -7.13
CA TYR A 11 3.73 -12.98 -5.92
C TYR A 11 4.40 -12.27 -4.73
N LEU A 12 5.71 -12.03 -4.81
CA LEU A 12 6.51 -11.42 -3.76
C LEU A 12 7.10 -10.12 -4.31
N ILE A 13 6.42 -9.01 -4.00
CA ILE A 13 6.87 -7.69 -4.41
C ILE A 13 7.73 -7.04 -3.31
N ASN A 14 7.47 -7.34 -2.04
CA ASN A 14 8.28 -6.91 -0.89
C ASN A 14 8.26 -7.96 0.21
N LYS A 15 8.95 -9.09 -0.01
CA LYS A 15 8.98 -10.26 0.88
C LYS A 15 9.40 -9.91 2.32
N GLU A 16 10.27 -8.91 2.47
CA GLU A 16 10.87 -8.50 3.74
C GLU A 16 9.85 -7.92 4.72
N ILE A 17 8.97 -7.03 4.25
CA ILE A 17 7.92 -6.44 5.10
C ILE A 17 6.87 -7.50 5.48
N GLN A 18 6.48 -8.36 4.53
CA GLN A 18 5.43 -9.38 4.77
C GLN A 18 5.88 -10.44 5.78
N LEU A 19 7.14 -10.88 5.72
CA LEU A 19 7.68 -11.87 6.66
C LEU A 19 7.97 -11.26 8.04
N SER A 20 8.45 -10.01 8.10
CA SER A 20 8.81 -9.38 9.36
C SER A 20 7.62 -9.30 10.33
N TYR A 21 6.46 -8.80 9.88
CA TYR A 21 5.28 -8.68 10.75
C TYR A 21 4.56 -10.02 10.99
N SER A 22 4.55 -10.92 10.00
CA SER A 22 3.91 -12.22 10.16
C SER A 22 4.62 -13.08 11.20
N TRP A 23 5.96 -13.05 11.22
CA TRP A 23 6.75 -13.75 12.24
C TRP A 23 6.54 -13.16 13.63
N LEU A 24 6.54 -11.83 13.78
CA LEU A 24 6.27 -11.18 15.05
C LEU A 24 4.91 -11.60 15.64
N LEU A 25 3.86 -11.62 14.81
CA LEU A 25 2.51 -12.04 15.22
C LEU A 25 2.50 -13.50 15.68
N ILE A 26 3.13 -14.41 14.93
CA ILE A 26 3.25 -15.82 15.30
C ILE A 26 3.97 -15.99 16.64
N VAL A 27 5.07 -15.27 16.86
CA VAL A 27 5.82 -15.32 18.13
C VAL A 27 4.97 -14.80 19.28
N CYS A 28 4.29 -13.66 19.11
CA CYS A 28 3.43 -13.10 20.14
C CYS A 28 2.29 -14.05 20.52
N VAL A 29 1.56 -14.57 19.53
CA VAL A 29 0.45 -15.50 19.80
C VAL A 29 0.96 -16.84 20.34
N GLY A 30 2.07 -17.34 19.81
CA GLY A 30 2.73 -18.56 20.31
C GLY A 30 3.14 -18.43 21.78
N LEU A 31 3.70 -17.28 22.18
CA LEU A 31 4.03 -16.98 23.58
C LEU A 31 2.77 -16.94 24.46
N VAL A 32 1.68 -16.31 23.99
CA VAL A 32 0.42 -16.30 24.72
C VAL A 32 -0.11 -17.71 24.94
N ILE A 33 -0.15 -18.54 23.88
CA ILE A 33 -0.58 -19.94 23.98
C ILE A 33 0.33 -20.73 24.91
N LEU A 34 1.64 -20.50 24.88
CA LEU A 34 2.60 -21.16 25.75
C LEU A 34 2.35 -20.79 27.22
N VAL A 35 2.24 -19.50 27.54
CA VAL A 35 2.01 -19.03 28.92
C VAL A 35 0.67 -19.53 29.45
N PHE A 36 -0.41 -19.37 28.68
CA PHE A 36 -1.73 -19.88 29.07
C PHE A 36 -1.74 -21.41 29.18
N GLY A 37 -1.15 -22.11 28.21
CA GLY A 37 -1.08 -23.57 28.20
C GLY A 37 -0.33 -24.13 29.40
N LEU A 38 0.83 -23.56 29.75
CA LEU A 38 1.60 -23.94 30.92
C LEU A 38 0.88 -23.59 32.23
N SER A 39 0.18 -22.46 32.28
CA SER A 39 -0.63 -22.07 33.44
C SER A 39 -1.79 -23.04 33.66
N LEU A 40 -2.54 -23.39 32.61
CA LEU A 40 -3.62 -24.38 32.68
C LEU A 40 -3.10 -25.77 33.06
N TRP A 41 -1.98 -26.19 32.48
CA TRP A 41 -1.31 -27.44 32.83
C TRP A 41 -0.94 -27.48 34.32
N TYR A 42 -0.31 -26.42 34.84
CA TYR A 42 0.09 -26.32 36.25
C TYR A 42 -1.13 -26.34 37.19
N ILE A 43 -2.15 -25.53 36.92
CA ILE A 43 -3.38 -25.48 37.73
C ILE A 43 -4.07 -26.84 37.72
N ASN A 44 -4.19 -27.47 36.54
CA ASN A 44 -4.81 -28.78 36.40
C ASN A 44 -4.04 -29.85 37.17
N LYS A 45 -2.70 -29.84 37.11
CA LYS A 45 -1.85 -30.76 37.86
C LYS A 45 -2.08 -30.64 39.37
N VAL A 46 -2.01 -29.42 39.90
CA VAL A 46 -2.24 -29.16 41.33
C VAL A 46 -3.63 -29.63 41.77
N HIS A 47 -4.66 -29.37 40.96
CA HIS A 47 -6.02 -29.80 41.26
C HIS A 47 -6.19 -31.32 41.24
N LEU A 48 -5.65 -32.01 40.23
CA LEU A 48 -5.74 -33.46 40.13
C LEU A 48 -4.96 -34.16 41.24
N ASP A 49 -3.77 -33.68 41.58
CA ASP A 49 -2.96 -34.22 42.67
C ASP A 49 -3.67 -34.07 44.03
N LEU A 50 -4.30 -32.91 44.27
CA LEU A 50 -5.09 -32.69 45.49
C LEU A 50 -6.33 -33.59 45.54
N PHE A 51 -7.06 -33.70 44.43
CA PHE A 51 -8.26 -34.54 44.36
C PHE A 51 -7.92 -36.02 44.57
N HIS A 52 -6.81 -36.48 44.00
CA HIS A 52 -6.27 -37.81 44.23
C HIS A 52 -5.99 -38.09 45.71
N GLN A 53 -5.43 -37.12 46.44
CA GLN A 53 -5.20 -37.25 47.88
C GLN A 53 -6.51 -37.33 48.69
N ILE A 54 -7.58 -36.70 48.23
CA ILE A 54 -8.88 -36.67 48.93
C ILE A 54 -9.66 -37.96 48.69
N VAL A 55 -9.71 -38.45 47.45
CA VAL A 55 -10.58 -39.58 47.06
C VAL A 55 -9.83 -40.93 47.05
N GLY A 56 -8.49 -40.91 46.98
CA GLY A 56 -7.65 -42.09 47.01
C GLY A 56 -7.42 -42.74 45.63
N GLU A 57 -6.49 -43.70 45.59
CA GLU A 57 -6.02 -44.35 44.36
C GLU A 57 -7.12 -45.15 43.64
N ASP A 58 -8.04 -45.76 44.39
CA ASP A 58 -9.12 -46.59 43.81
C ASP A 58 -10.09 -45.78 42.96
N ALA A 59 -10.32 -44.51 43.32
CA ALA A 59 -11.25 -43.63 42.62
C ALA A 59 -10.56 -42.80 41.52
N LEU A 60 -9.30 -42.41 41.72
CA LEU A 60 -8.53 -41.66 40.74
C LEU A 60 -7.09 -42.19 40.67
N PRO A 61 -6.80 -43.18 39.81
CA PRO A 61 -5.45 -43.73 39.71
C PRO A 61 -4.44 -42.71 39.18
N LYS A 62 -3.19 -42.75 39.66
CA LYS A 62 -2.12 -41.84 39.18
C LYS A 62 -1.85 -41.97 37.69
N ALA A 63 -1.97 -43.18 37.14
CA ALA A 63 -1.83 -43.42 35.72
C ALA A 63 -2.82 -42.60 34.86
N TYR A 64 -4.02 -42.33 35.38
CA TYR A 64 -4.99 -41.47 34.71
C TYR A 64 -4.57 -40.00 34.74
N ILE A 65 -4.06 -39.52 35.88
CA ILE A 65 -3.52 -38.16 36.03
C ILE A 65 -2.34 -37.97 35.07
N ASP A 66 -1.39 -38.90 35.05
CA ASP A 66 -0.23 -38.86 34.14
C ASP A 66 -0.66 -38.86 32.67
N SER A 67 -1.71 -39.62 32.32
CA SER A 67 -2.28 -39.59 30.97
C SER A 67 -2.79 -38.19 30.60
N ILE A 68 -3.55 -37.53 31.49
CA ILE A 68 -4.02 -36.16 31.29
C ILE A 68 -2.83 -35.20 31.16
N GLN A 69 -1.85 -35.28 32.06
CA GLN A 69 -0.67 -34.41 32.01
C GLN A 69 0.13 -34.58 30.71
N ASN A 70 0.25 -35.82 30.23
CA ASN A 70 0.92 -36.13 28.96
C ASN A 70 0.14 -35.60 27.75
N GLN A 71 -1.19 -35.59 27.80
CA GLN A 71 -2.02 -34.95 26.76
C GLN A 71 -1.76 -33.44 26.65
N PHE A 72 -1.56 -32.74 27.77
CA PHE A 72 -1.18 -31.32 27.74
C PHE A 72 0.23 -31.12 27.17
N LEU A 73 1.20 -31.92 27.61
CA LEU A 73 2.60 -31.88 27.13
C LEU A 73 2.70 -32.05 25.61
N ILE A 74 1.86 -32.91 25.03
CA ILE A 74 1.80 -33.14 23.57
C ILE A 74 0.86 -32.13 22.89
N GLY A 75 -0.26 -31.78 23.52
CA GLY A 75 -1.31 -30.94 22.94
C GLY A 75 -0.90 -29.48 22.78
N ILE A 76 -0.16 -28.91 23.73
CA ILE A 76 0.33 -27.52 23.66
C ILE A 76 1.21 -27.29 22.41
N PRO A 77 2.30 -28.03 22.17
CA PRO A 77 3.13 -27.81 20.99
C PRO A 77 2.38 -28.07 19.67
N ILE A 78 1.53 -29.09 19.61
CA ILE A 78 0.66 -29.33 18.43
C ILE A 78 -0.22 -28.11 18.16
N THR A 79 -0.86 -27.56 19.21
CA THR A 79 -1.72 -26.38 19.09
C THR A 79 -0.93 -25.17 18.60
N ILE A 80 0.27 -24.94 19.14
CA ILE A 80 1.16 -23.86 18.69
C ILE A 80 1.48 -24.01 17.21
N VAL A 81 1.85 -25.21 16.75
CA VAL A 81 2.17 -25.46 15.33
C VAL A 81 0.95 -25.21 14.44
N LEU A 82 -0.21 -25.76 14.79
CA LEU A 82 -1.44 -25.61 13.99
C LEU A 82 -1.89 -24.15 13.91
N VAL A 83 -1.90 -23.44 15.03
CA VAL A 83 -2.25 -22.01 15.06
C VAL A 83 -1.23 -21.18 14.30
N SER A 84 0.06 -21.48 14.43
CA SER A 84 1.12 -20.79 13.68
C SER A 84 0.95 -20.95 12.17
N LEU A 85 0.62 -22.15 11.70
CA LEU A 85 0.38 -22.41 10.28
C LEU A 85 -0.85 -21.65 9.77
N LEU A 86 -1.93 -21.61 10.55
CA LEU A 86 -3.13 -20.84 10.24
C LEU A 86 -2.82 -19.33 10.16
N LEU A 87 -2.12 -18.80 11.16
CA LEU A 87 -1.74 -17.39 11.20
C LEU A 87 -0.78 -17.02 10.06
N PHE A 88 0.13 -17.92 9.69
CA PHE A 88 1.02 -17.71 8.56
C PHE A 88 0.23 -17.59 7.24
N GLY A 89 -0.73 -18.49 7.00
CA GLY A 89 -1.62 -18.41 5.84
C GLY A 89 -2.45 -17.13 5.83
N LEU A 90 -3.00 -16.73 6.98
CA LEU A 90 -3.78 -15.50 7.13
C LEU A 90 -2.91 -14.25 6.92
N GLY A 91 -1.68 -14.27 7.42
CA GLY A 91 -0.69 -13.20 7.26
C GLY A 91 -0.35 -12.96 5.80
N ILE A 92 -0.06 -14.03 5.04
CA ILE A 92 0.15 -13.93 3.59
C ILE A 92 -1.08 -13.35 2.89
N TYR A 93 -2.26 -13.90 3.17
CA TYR A 93 -3.51 -13.45 2.55
C TYR A 93 -3.79 -11.97 2.82
N SER A 94 -3.63 -11.53 4.08
CA SER A 94 -3.81 -10.13 4.49
C SER A 94 -2.78 -9.23 3.80
N SER A 95 -1.52 -9.66 3.77
CA SER A 95 -0.44 -8.87 3.21
C SER A 95 -0.60 -8.58 1.71
N HIS A 96 -1.22 -9.50 0.95
CA HIS A 96 -1.53 -9.25 -0.46
C HIS A 96 -2.48 -8.06 -0.69
N LYS A 97 -3.40 -7.81 0.25
CA LYS A 97 -4.35 -6.68 0.18
C LYS A 97 -3.69 -5.31 0.43
N VAL A 98 -2.43 -5.30 0.87
CA VAL A 98 -1.63 -4.09 1.12
C VAL A 98 -0.53 -3.96 0.08
N ALA A 99 0.29 -5.00 -0.08
CA ALA A 99 1.50 -4.97 -0.92
C ALA A 99 1.19 -4.73 -2.40
N GLY A 100 0.11 -5.34 -2.93
CA GLY A 100 -0.29 -5.16 -4.33
C GLY A 100 -0.65 -3.69 -4.66
N PRO A 101 -1.60 -3.09 -3.93
CA PRO A 101 -1.93 -1.67 -4.04
C PRO A 101 -0.71 -0.75 -3.88
N MET A 102 0.09 -0.97 -2.83
CA MET A 102 1.26 -0.16 -2.52
C MET A 102 2.28 -0.16 -3.66
N TYR A 103 2.54 -1.33 -4.24
CA TYR A 103 3.43 -1.43 -5.40
C TYR A 103 2.93 -0.64 -6.61
N ARG A 104 1.62 -0.70 -6.88
CA ARG A 104 1.04 0.02 -8.02
C ARG A 104 1.12 1.54 -7.84
N ILE A 105 0.90 2.03 -6.62
CA ILE A 105 1.09 3.45 -6.29
C ILE A 105 2.56 3.84 -6.46
N ALA A 106 3.49 3.12 -5.82
CA ALA A 106 4.92 3.40 -5.91
C ALA A 106 5.45 3.36 -7.35
N LYS A 107 4.97 2.39 -8.15
CA LYS A 107 5.29 2.31 -9.58
C LYS A 107 4.82 3.55 -10.33
N ASN A 108 3.57 3.99 -10.14
CA ASN A 108 3.08 5.18 -10.83
C ASN A 108 3.78 6.46 -10.34
N MET A 109 4.14 6.57 -9.07
CA MET A 109 4.96 7.67 -8.57
C MET A 109 6.30 7.76 -9.32
N ASN A 110 6.98 6.63 -9.53
CA ASN A 110 8.22 6.60 -10.32
C ASN A 110 7.98 6.96 -11.80
N LEU A 111 6.89 6.48 -12.41
CA LEU A 111 6.55 6.82 -13.80
C LEU A 111 6.27 8.33 -13.97
N ILE A 112 5.62 8.96 -12.98
CA ILE A 112 5.41 10.41 -12.97
C ILE A 112 6.75 11.14 -12.85
N GLY A 113 7.63 10.72 -11.94
CA GLY A 113 8.90 11.40 -11.69
C GLY A 113 9.96 11.24 -12.78
N VAL A 114 9.91 10.15 -13.56
CA VAL A 114 10.97 9.82 -14.54
C VAL A 114 10.47 9.90 -15.99
N GLU A 115 9.27 9.40 -16.26
CA GLU A 115 8.79 9.17 -17.64
C GLU A 115 7.76 10.21 -18.10
N ASN A 116 7.51 11.27 -17.30
CA ASN A 116 6.44 12.26 -17.51
C ASN A 116 5.07 11.61 -17.77
N HIS A 117 4.88 10.39 -17.28
CA HIS A 117 3.67 9.62 -17.51
C HIS A 117 2.72 9.81 -16.33
N ILE A 118 1.78 10.74 -16.50
CA ILE A 118 0.83 11.11 -15.46
C ILE A 118 -0.45 10.30 -15.66
N ASP A 119 -0.62 9.25 -14.87
CA ASP A 119 -1.85 8.47 -14.87
C ASP A 119 -2.27 7.97 -13.50
N THR A 120 -3.59 7.77 -13.37
CA THR A 120 -4.25 7.35 -12.13
C THR A 120 -4.02 5.87 -11.85
N VAL A 121 -4.19 5.48 -10.59
CA VAL A 121 -4.09 4.10 -10.12
C VAL A 121 -5.47 3.60 -9.72
N GLN A 122 -5.94 2.52 -10.35
CA GLN A 122 -7.17 1.83 -9.95
C GLN A 122 -6.90 0.67 -9.00
N ILE A 123 -7.31 0.78 -7.74
CA ILE A 123 -7.12 -0.28 -6.73
C ILE A 123 -8.41 -1.09 -6.56
N ARG A 124 -8.30 -2.38 -6.18
CA ARG A 124 -9.51 -3.21 -6.05
C ARG A 124 -10.35 -2.74 -4.86
N LYS A 125 -11.67 -2.74 -5.03
CA LYS A 125 -12.54 -3.60 -4.20
C LYS A 125 -12.15 -3.71 -2.71
N ARG A 126 -11.47 -4.80 -2.41
CA ARG A 126 -11.27 -5.27 -1.03
C ARG A 126 -9.88 -4.97 -0.50
N ASP A 127 -9.14 -4.12 -1.18
CA ASP A 127 -7.78 -3.74 -0.80
C ASP A 127 -7.82 -2.63 0.26
N GLN A 128 -6.84 -2.61 1.16
CA GLN A 128 -6.87 -1.75 2.34
C GLN A 128 -6.44 -0.30 2.04
N LEU A 129 -5.63 -0.09 0.99
CA LEU A 129 -5.02 1.20 0.66
C LEU A 129 -5.84 2.06 -0.31
N ARG A 130 -7.17 1.92 -0.31
CA ARG A 130 -8.03 2.72 -1.20
C ARG A 130 -7.94 4.22 -0.93
N GLY A 131 -8.00 4.64 0.34
CA GLY A 131 -7.90 6.06 0.68
C GLY A 131 -6.60 6.70 0.20
N LEU A 132 -5.49 5.95 0.26
CA LEU A 132 -4.21 6.38 -0.30
C LEU A 132 -4.24 6.46 -1.83
N ALA A 133 -4.90 5.49 -2.48
CA ALA A 133 -5.11 5.51 -3.94
C ALA A 133 -5.91 6.72 -4.38
N ASP A 134 -6.98 7.04 -3.65
CA ASP A 134 -7.87 8.15 -3.96
C ASP A 134 -7.14 9.49 -3.77
N ALA A 135 -6.40 9.65 -2.67
CA ALA A 135 -5.54 10.81 -2.44
C ALA A 135 -4.46 10.95 -3.53
N PHE A 136 -3.81 9.84 -3.92
CA PHE A 136 -2.85 9.82 -5.03
C PHE A 136 -3.51 10.24 -6.35
N ASN A 137 -4.70 9.72 -6.65
CA ASN A 137 -5.42 10.06 -7.87
C ASN A 137 -5.82 11.54 -7.88
N HIS A 138 -6.27 12.10 -6.75
CA HIS A 138 -6.53 13.54 -6.65
C HIS A 138 -5.28 14.37 -6.93
N MET A 139 -4.11 13.99 -6.40
CA MET A 139 -2.85 14.65 -6.73
C MET A 139 -2.53 14.55 -8.22
N VAL A 140 -2.71 13.38 -8.84
CA VAL A 140 -2.51 13.17 -10.28
C VAL A 140 -3.45 14.06 -11.11
N HIS A 141 -4.71 14.19 -10.71
CA HIS A 141 -5.66 15.08 -11.39
C HIS A 141 -5.24 16.56 -11.28
N ALA A 142 -4.86 17.02 -10.09
CA ALA A 142 -4.38 18.39 -9.90
C ALA A 142 -3.12 18.68 -10.74
N LEU A 143 -2.19 17.71 -10.86
CA LEU A 143 -1.02 17.83 -11.72
C LEU A 143 -1.42 17.93 -13.20
N LYS A 144 -2.35 17.09 -13.68
CA LYS A 144 -2.86 17.16 -15.06
C LYS A 144 -3.51 18.51 -15.34
N ASP A 145 -4.34 19.00 -14.43
CA ASP A 145 -5.05 20.27 -14.61
C ASP A 145 -4.08 21.45 -14.72
N ARG A 146 -3.03 21.47 -13.87
CA ARG A 146 -1.94 22.46 -13.96
C ARG A 146 -1.21 22.39 -15.30
N MET A 147 -0.84 21.19 -15.76
CA MET A 147 -0.20 21.02 -17.07
C MET A 147 -1.08 21.49 -18.23
N TYR A 148 -2.38 21.21 -18.20
CA TYR A 148 -3.30 21.69 -19.23
C TYR A 148 -3.43 23.22 -19.23
N GLN A 149 -3.43 23.85 -18.06
CA GLN A 149 -3.43 25.32 -17.95
C GLN A 149 -2.15 25.92 -18.55
N ASP A 150 -0.99 25.32 -18.27
CA ASP A 150 0.29 25.78 -18.81
C ASP A 150 0.37 25.63 -20.32
N MET A 151 -0.10 24.50 -20.86
CA MET A 151 -0.22 24.29 -22.30
C MET A 151 -1.12 25.33 -22.96
N ARG A 152 -2.25 25.71 -22.33
CA ARG A 152 -3.13 26.76 -22.84
C ARG A 152 -2.45 28.12 -22.88
N LEU A 153 -1.67 28.49 -21.86
CA LEU A 153 -0.90 29.74 -21.86
C LEU A 153 0.16 29.75 -22.97
N ILE A 154 0.88 28.63 -23.15
CA ILE A 154 1.86 28.48 -24.23
C ILE A 154 1.19 28.64 -25.60
N ASP A 155 0.02 28.02 -25.82
CA ASP A 155 -0.71 28.15 -27.08
C ASP A 155 -1.21 29.58 -27.31
N GLN A 156 -1.66 30.29 -26.27
CA GLN A 156 -2.04 31.71 -26.37
C GLN A 156 -0.86 32.59 -26.79
N VAL A 157 0.31 32.40 -26.17
CA VAL A 157 1.55 33.11 -26.54
C VAL A 157 1.91 32.79 -27.99
N ARG A 158 1.86 31.52 -28.40
CA ARG A 158 2.15 31.09 -29.77
C ARG A 158 1.20 31.74 -30.79
N MET A 159 -0.10 31.83 -30.48
CA MET A 159 -1.08 32.50 -31.34
C MET A 159 -0.81 34.00 -31.47
N LYS A 160 -0.50 34.69 -30.37
CA LYS A 160 -0.16 36.13 -30.41
C LYS A 160 1.12 36.40 -31.22
N ILE A 161 2.14 35.55 -31.08
CA ILE A 161 3.36 35.63 -31.91
C ILE A 161 3.03 35.43 -33.40
N ALA A 162 2.16 34.48 -33.73
CA ALA A 162 1.73 34.26 -35.11
C ALA A 162 1.00 35.49 -35.68
N GLN A 163 0.11 36.11 -34.90
CA GLN A 163 -0.59 37.36 -35.27
C GLN A 163 0.37 38.52 -35.52
N LEU A 164 1.38 38.68 -34.65
CA LEU A 164 2.47 39.65 -34.82
C LEU A 164 3.21 39.44 -36.14
N HIS A 165 3.58 38.19 -36.45
CA HIS A 165 4.29 37.87 -37.69
C HIS A 165 3.43 38.16 -38.94
N THR A 166 2.13 37.89 -38.91
CA THR A 166 1.24 38.25 -40.01
C THR A 166 1.09 39.77 -40.15
N GLY A 167 0.97 40.50 -39.05
CA GLY A 167 0.89 41.97 -39.04
C GLY A 167 2.14 42.65 -39.61
N LEU A 168 3.32 42.07 -39.39
CA LEU A 168 4.59 42.56 -39.94
C LEU A 168 4.75 42.35 -41.46
N LYS A 169 3.95 41.47 -42.08
CA LYS A 169 3.98 41.22 -43.53
C LYS A 169 2.95 42.04 -44.33
N GLY A 170 2.12 42.84 -43.67
CA GLY A 170 1.12 43.69 -44.34
C GLY A 170 1.71 44.96 -44.96
N GLU A 171 1.03 45.52 -45.96
CA GLU A 171 1.43 46.75 -46.70
C GLU A 171 1.52 48.02 -45.83
N SER A 172 0.89 48.03 -44.64
CA SER A 172 1.04 49.11 -43.65
C SER A 172 1.23 48.50 -42.26
N VAL A 173 2.37 48.84 -41.65
CA VAL A 173 2.75 48.36 -40.32
C VAL A 173 2.25 49.37 -39.28
N ASP A 174 1.21 49.00 -38.55
CA ASP A 174 0.70 49.77 -37.41
C ASP A 174 1.57 49.50 -36.16
N ILE A 175 2.50 50.42 -35.89
CA ILE A 175 3.47 50.30 -34.79
C ILE A 175 2.79 50.32 -33.41
N ASP A 176 1.69 51.07 -33.25
CA ASP A 176 0.98 51.16 -31.98
C ASP A 176 0.27 49.85 -31.66
N LYS A 177 -0.37 49.26 -32.67
CA LYS A 177 -1.00 47.93 -32.54
C LYS A 177 0.02 46.82 -32.26
N LEU A 178 1.19 46.88 -32.89
CA LEU A 178 2.29 45.93 -32.62
C LEU A 178 2.85 46.09 -31.21
N SER A 179 3.05 47.32 -30.75
CA SER A 179 3.47 47.65 -29.38
C SER A 179 2.51 47.08 -28.35
N GLU A 180 1.20 47.16 -28.61
CA GLU A 180 0.17 46.60 -27.73
C GLU A 180 0.22 45.06 -27.67
N GLN A 181 0.37 44.39 -28.82
CA GLN A 181 0.52 42.93 -28.87
C GLN A 181 1.77 42.43 -28.14
N VAL A 182 2.89 43.16 -28.24
CA VAL A 182 4.13 42.83 -27.50
C VAL A 182 3.93 42.98 -26.00
N LYS A 183 3.25 44.04 -25.54
CA LYS A 183 2.92 44.23 -24.11
C LYS A 183 2.03 43.11 -23.57
N GLU A 184 1.08 42.62 -24.36
CA GLU A 184 0.25 41.48 -23.95
C GLU A 184 1.03 40.17 -23.85
N ILE A 185 1.98 39.92 -24.75
CA ILE A 185 2.88 38.76 -24.63
C ILE A 185 3.75 38.87 -23.39
N ASP A 186 4.29 40.05 -23.09
CA ASP A 186 5.12 40.27 -21.90
C ASP A 186 4.31 40.03 -20.61
N LYS A 187 3.05 40.47 -20.56
CA LYS A 187 2.13 40.14 -19.45
C LYS A 187 1.93 38.64 -19.29
N LEU A 188 1.66 37.91 -20.38
CA LEU A 188 1.51 36.44 -20.33
C LEU A 188 2.80 35.75 -19.88
N ALA A 189 3.97 36.24 -20.30
CA ALA A 189 5.26 35.70 -19.88
C ALA A 189 5.53 35.93 -18.38
N ILE A 190 5.16 37.10 -17.85
CA ILE A 190 5.23 37.41 -16.41
C ILE A 190 4.27 36.50 -15.62
N GLU A 191 3.05 36.30 -16.11
CA GLU A 191 2.07 35.40 -15.49
C GLU A 191 2.60 33.96 -15.42
N MET A 192 3.18 33.45 -16.52
CA MET A 192 3.81 32.13 -16.55
C MET A 192 4.98 32.03 -15.56
N LYS A 193 5.79 33.09 -15.43
CA LYS A 193 6.93 33.13 -14.50
C LYS A 193 6.46 33.11 -13.04
N ASN A 194 5.44 33.91 -12.71
CA ASN A 194 4.91 34.00 -11.35
C ASN A 194 4.27 32.68 -10.91
N ARG A 195 3.50 32.03 -11.81
CA ARG A 195 2.93 30.70 -11.52
C ARG A 195 3.98 29.65 -11.18
N LYS A 196 5.17 29.71 -11.80
CA LYS A 196 6.27 28.79 -11.53
C LYS A 196 7.01 29.06 -10.20
N GLN A 197 6.81 30.23 -9.59
CA GLN A 197 7.41 30.60 -8.30
C GLN A 197 6.47 30.31 -7.11
N GLU A 198 5.18 30.16 -7.36
CA GLU A 198 4.16 29.83 -6.35
C GLU A 198 3.97 28.30 -6.17
N GLU A 199 4.58 27.47 -7.02
CA GLU A 199 4.59 26.00 -6.97
C GLU A 199 5.83 25.42 -6.28
#